data_AF-A0A5A7NKX5-F1
#
_entry.id   AF-A0A5A7NKX5-F1
#
_cell.length_a   1.000
_cell.length_b   1.000
_cell.length_c   1.000
_cell.angle_alpha   90.00
_cell.angle_beta   90.00
_cell.angle_gamma   90.00
#
_symmetry.space_group_name_H-M   'P 1'
#
loop_
_entity.id
_entity.type
_entity.pdbx_description
1 polymer ?
#
loop_
_entity_poly.entity_id
_entity_poly.type
_entity_poly.pdbx_seq_one_letter_code
_entity_poly.pdbx_strand_id
1 'polypeptide(L)'
;MEMTVPESLLGQSMLIKAVSVNNRLDDVNPETLSYQGRSLMPLAPVHVKASREGQDLVVRWVRRTRQSGDWVDGRDVPLGEERELYELDILDAGQVVRTISASRPELVYPEADQVADFGAPRAEIEGALYQVSALVGRGFSWTGLL
;
A
#
# COMPACT_ATOMS: atom_id res chain seq x y z
N MET A 1 -14.53 -11.32 22.56
CA MET A 1 -15.16 -10.01 22.30
C MET A 1 -14.25 -9.29 21.33
N GLU A 2 -14.67 -9.17 20.08
CA GLU A 2 -13.93 -8.37 19.09
C GLU A 2 -14.19 -6.90 19.41
N MET A 3 -13.14 -6.12 19.65
CA MET A 3 -13.26 -4.68 19.85
C MET A 3 -13.12 -4.03 18.48
N THR A 4 -14.25 -3.68 17.86
CA THR A 4 -14.24 -2.88 16.63
C THR A 4 -13.79 -1.47 16.96
N VAL A 5 -12.64 -1.06 16.42
CA VAL A 5 -12.11 0.30 16.59
C VAL A 5 -12.72 1.19 15.49
N PRO A 6 -13.50 2.22 15.83
CA PRO A 6 -14.11 3.10 14.82
C PRO A 6 -13.04 3.89 14.04
N GLU A 7 -13.30 4.13 12.75
CA GLU A 7 -12.41 4.86 11.84
C GLU A 7 -12.10 6.29 12.31
N SER A 8 -13.00 6.88 13.09
CA SER A 8 -12.80 8.21 13.69
C SER A 8 -11.56 8.28 14.58
N LEU A 9 -11.05 7.15 15.08
CA LEU A 9 -9.86 7.10 15.93
C LEU A 9 -8.53 7.06 15.14
N LEU A 10 -8.56 7.03 13.82
CA LEU A 10 -7.35 7.08 12.99
C LEU A 10 -6.55 8.36 13.29
N GLY A 11 -5.28 8.20 13.63
CA GLY A 11 -4.38 9.30 13.99
C GLY A 11 -4.66 9.94 15.35
N GLN A 12 -5.69 9.50 16.08
CA GLN A 12 -5.96 9.97 17.44
C GLN A 12 -5.15 9.20 18.46
N SER A 13 -4.72 9.90 19.51
CA SER A 13 -4.11 9.31 20.70
C SER A 13 -5.19 9.07 21.75
N MET A 14 -5.28 7.83 22.23
CA MET A 14 -6.21 7.42 23.27
C MET A 14 -5.44 7.00 24.51
N LEU A 15 -5.99 7.29 25.69
CA LEU A 15 -5.54 6.67 26.92
C LEU A 15 -6.30 5.36 27.12
N ILE A 16 -5.57 4.25 27.17
CA ILE A 16 -6.12 2.93 27.40
C ILE A 16 -5.59 2.35 28.71
N LYS A 17 -6.39 1.54 29.38
CA LYS A 17 -5.99 0.74 30.53
C LYS A 17 -6.29 -0.72 30.24
N ALA A 18 -5.24 -1.54 30.08
CA ALA A 18 -5.40 -2.97 29.93
C ALA A 18 -5.50 -3.62 31.32
N VAL A 19 -6.63 -4.25 31.62
CA VAL A 19 -6.87 -4.90 32.91
C VAL A 19 -6.89 -6.41 32.70
N SER A 20 -5.99 -7.13 33.37
CA SER A 20 -5.97 -8.60 33.39
C SER A 20 -6.87 -9.14 34.50
N VAL A 21 -7.13 -10.45 34.47
CA VAL A 21 -7.87 -11.14 35.53
C VAL A 21 -7.20 -10.87 36.88
N ASN A 22 -7.99 -10.47 37.88
CA ASN A 22 -7.60 -10.06 39.24
C ASN A 22 -7.00 -8.65 39.42
N ASN A 23 -6.99 -7.79 38.39
CA ASN A 23 -6.66 -6.36 38.54
C ASN A 23 -7.93 -5.48 38.49
N ARG A 24 -7.90 -4.30 39.12
CA ARG A 24 -8.97 -3.29 39.00
C ARG A 24 -8.53 -2.16 38.06
N LEU A 25 -9.50 -1.46 37.46
CA LEU A 25 -9.24 -0.32 36.58
C LEU A 25 -8.48 0.81 37.28
N ASP A 26 -8.69 0.97 38.58
CA ASP A 26 -8.03 2.00 39.40
C ASP A 26 -6.56 1.67 39.68
N ASP A 27 -6.20 0.39 39.64
CA ASP A 27 -4.85 -0.11 39.96
C ASP A 27 -3.89 -0.02 38.75
N VAL A 28 -4.42 0.27 37.55
CA VAL A 28 -3.67 0.31 36.30
C VAL A 28 -3.52 1.76 35.84
N ASN A 29 -2.29 2.20 35.58
CA ASN A 29 -2.03 3.51 35.00
C ASN A 29 -2.40 3.52 33.50
N PRO A 30 -3.01 4.60 32.98
CA PRO A 30 -3.31 4.64 31.55
C PRO A 30 -2.04 4.74 30.72
N GLU A 31 -2.04 4.05 29.58
CA GLU A 31 -1.02 4.14 28.55
C GLU A 31 -1.59 4.82 27.30
N THR A 32 -0.75 5.60 26.62
CA THR A 32 -1.13 6.24 25.36
C THR A 32 -0.99 5.24 24.21
N LEU A 33 -2.10 4.96 23.53
CA LEU A 33 -2.13 4.24 22.26
C LEU A 33 -2.46 5.21 21.13
N SER A 34 -1.63 5.23 20.08
CA SER A 34 -1.96 5.94 18.84
C SER A 34 -2.36 4.91 17.77
N TYR A 35 -3.62 4.97 17.33
CA TYR A 35 -4.13 4.05 16.32
C TYR A 35 -3.80 4.54 14.91
N GLN A 36 -2.89 3.84 14.24
CA GLN A 36 -2.37 4.21 12.91
C GLN A 36 -3.07 3.47 11.75
N GLY A 37 -4.15 2.72 12.02
CA GLY A 37 -4.90 2.05 10.94
C GLY A 37 -4.12 0.98 10.17
N ARG A 38 -3.04 0.41 10.73
CA ARG A 38 -2.20 -0.57 10.04
C ARG A 38 -2.98 -1.78 9.49
N SER A 39 -4.02 -2.22 10.20
CA SER A 39 -4.92 -3.31 9.76
C SER A 39 -5.82 -2.91 8.58
N LEU A 40 -5.96 -1.62 8.30
CA LEU A 40 -6.71 -1.06 7.19
C LEU A 40 -5.85 -0.80 5.95
N MET A 41 -4.52 -0.81 6.09
CA MET A 41 -3.61 -0.60 4.96
C MET A 41 -3.77 -1.69 3.90
N PRO A 42 -3.93 -1.32 2.61
CA PRO A 42 -3.90 -2.28 1.51
C PRO A 42 -2.63 -3.12 1.53
N LEU A 43 -2.75 -4.39 1.14
CA LEU A 43 -1.60 -5.28 1.01
C LEU A 43 -0.73 -4.85 -0.19
N ALA A 44 0.58 -5.09 -0.07
CA ALA A 44 1.52 -4.84 -1.15
C ALA A 44 1.13 -5.64 -2.41
N PRO A 45 1.04 -5.03 -3.59
CA PRO A 45 0.87 -5.75 -4.85
C PRO A 45 1.96 -6.81 -5.05
N VAL A 46 1.66 -7.86 -5.80
CA VAL A 46 2.58 -8.99 -6.02
C VAL A 46 2.75 -9.32 -7.49
N HIS A 47 3.71 -10.19 -7.79
CA HIS A 47 4.05 -10.57 -9.17
C HIS A 47 4.31 -9.36 -10.07
N VAL A 48 4.93 -8.33 -9.50
CA VAL A 48 5.36 -7.15 -10.26
C VAL A 48 6.37 -7.60 -11.30
N LYS A 49 6.09 -7.23 -12.55
CA LYS A 49 6.93 -7.52 -13.71
C LYS A 49 7.00 -6.26 -14.55
N ALA A 50 8.18 -5.93 -15.02
CA ALA A 50 8.36 -4.90 -16.03
C ALA A 50 8.82 -5.51 -17.36
N SER A 51 8.42 -4.87 -18.44
CA SER A 51 8.79 -5.23 -19.80
C SER A 51 8.91 -3.97 -20.64
N ARG A 52 9.80 -3.98 -21.63
CA ARG A 52 9.93 -2.87 -22.58
C ARG A 52 9.00 -3.04 -23.76
N GLU A 53 8.23 -2.00 -24.06
CA GLU A 53 7.46 -1.87 -25.29
C GLU A 53 8.06 -0.70 -26.07
N GLY A 54 9.00 -0.99 -26.97
CA GLY A 54 9.89 0.04 -27.50
C GLY A 54 10.88 0.52 -26.43
N GLN A 55 10.86 1.82 -26.13
CA GLN A 55 11.66 2.43 -25.05
C GLN A 55 10.83 2.69 -23.78
N ASP A 56 9.51 2.50 -23.84
CA ASP A 56 8.64 2.65 -22.68
C ASP A 56 8.77 1.45 -21.75
N LEU A 57 8.80 1.70 -20.44
CA LEU A 57 8.79 0.66 -19.43
C LEU A 57 7.35 0.39 -18.99
N VAL A 58 6.83 -0.78 -19.31
CA VAL A 58 5.49 -1.20 -18.92
C VAL A 58 5.58 -2.12 -17.71
N VAL A 59 4.96 -1.70 -16.60
CA VAL A 59 4.95 -2.41 -15.33
C VAL A 59 3.56 -2.98 -15.10
N ARG A 60 3.49 -4.28 -14.78
CA ARG A 60 2.25 -5.02 -14.53
C ARG A 60 2.37 -5.78 -13.22
N TRP A 61 1.25 -5.93 -12.51
CA TRP A 61 1.22 -6.63 -11.21
C TRP A 61 -0.12 -7.32 -10.98
N VAL A 62 -0.21 -8.02 -9.85
CA VAL A 62 -1.44 -8.64 -9.36
C VAL A 62 -1.85 -7.96 -8.05
N ARG A 63 -3.10 -7.49 -8.01
CA ARG A 63 -3.73 -6.92 -6.81
C ARG A 63 -3.86 -7.98 -5.72
N ARG A 64 -3.79 -7.55 -4.45
CA ARG A 64 -4.14 -8.38 -3.30
C ARG A 64 -5.30 -7.76 -2.53
N THR A 65 -6.20 -8.61 -2.02
CA THR A 65 -7.26 -8.18 -1.11
C THR A 65 -6.94 -8.60 0.33
N ARG A 66 -7.39 -7.80 1.30
CA ARG A 66 -7.40 -8.17 2.73
C ARG A 66 -8.77 -8.69 3.19
N GLN A 67 -9.79 -8.56 2.35
CA GLN A 67 -11.18 -8.91 2.66
C GLN A 67 -11.63 -10.08 1.79
N SER A 68 -12.38 -11.01 2.38
CA SER A 68 -13.10 -12.08 1.68
C SER A 68 -12.23 -12.82 0.64
N GLY A 69 -11.11 -13.40 1.11
CA GLY A 69 -10.23 -14.25 0.29
C GLY A 69 -10.83 -15.62 -0.05
N ASP A 70 -12.04 -15.91 0.42
CA ASP A 70 -12.76 -17.13 0.07
C ASP A 70 -13.15 -17.07 -1.41
N TRP A 71 -12.66 -18.05 -2.16
CA TRP A 71 -12.91 -18.15 -3.58
C TRP A 71 -14.24 -18.87 -3.81
N VAL A 72 -15.34 -18.13 -3.76
CA VAL A 72 -16.69 -18.73 -3.60
C VAL A 72 -17.43 -18.98 -4.92
N ASP A 73 -16.85 -18.84 -6.12
CA ASP A 73 -17.54 -19.20 -7.38
C ASP A 73 -16.73 -18.87 -8.64
N GLY A 74 -15.40 -18.77 -8.53
CA GLY A 74 -14.54 -18.35 -9.64
C GLY A 74 -14.68 -16.88 -10.03
N ARG A 75 -15.43 -16.07 -9.28
CA ARG A 75 -15.37 -14.61 -9.38
C ARG A 75 -14.12 -14.07 -8.69
N ASP A 76 -13.62 -12.95 -9.19
CA ASP A 76 -12.53 -12.25 -8.52
C ASP A 76 -12.99 -11.74 -7.15
N VAL A 77 -12.05 -11.67 -6.22
CA VAL A 77 -12.30 -11.21 -4.86
C VAL A 77 -12.67 -9.73 -4.85
N PRO A 78 -13.56 -9.27 -3.94
CA PRO A 78 -13.93 -7.86 -3.86
C PRO A 78 -12.71 -6.92 -3.75
N LEU A 79 -12.87 -5.69 -4.23
CA LEU A 79 -11.81 -4.68 -4.20
C LEU A 79 -11.37 -4.36 -2.76
N GLY A 80 -12.34 -4.21 -1.87
CA GLY A 80 -12.12 -3.86 -0.46
C GLY A 80 -11.74 -2.39 -0.23
N GLU A 81 -11.70 -1.57 -1.28
CA GLU A 81 -11.42 -0.13 -1.29
C GLU A 81 -12.48 0.60 -2.12
N GLU A 82 -12.63 1.92 -1.93
CA GLU A 82 -13.60 2.74 -2.68
C GLU A 82 -13.34 2.74 -4.19
N ARG A 83 -12.07 2.78 -4.58
CA ARG A 83 -11.62 2.74 -5.98
C ARG A 83 -10.27 2.04 -6.10
N GLU A 84 -10.01 1.47 -7.26
CA GLU A 84 -8.71 0.87 -7.57
C GLU A 84 -7.73 1.98 -7.96
N LEU A 85 -6.69 2.16 -7.14
CA LEU A 85 -5.65 3.16 -7.34
C LEU A 85 -4.32 2.61 -6.86
N TYR A 86 -3.28 2.86 -7.64
CA TYR A 86 -1.90 2.48 -7.35
C TYR A 86 -0.98 3.67 -7.56
N GLU A 87 0.12 3.66 -6.82
CA GLU A 87 1.22 4.59 -7.01
C GLU A 87 2.52 3.79 -7.10
N LEU A 88 3.30 4.07 -8.13
CA LEU A 88 4.66 3.56 -8.29
C LEU A 88 5.63 4.71 -8.09
N ASP A 89 6.46 4.61 -7.06
CA ASP A 89 7.63 5.45 -6.93
C ASP A 89 8.76 4.84 -7.77
N ILE A 90 9.39 5.68 -8.58
CA ILE A 90 10.64 5.42 -9.29
C ILE A 90 11.77 5.99 -8.44
N LEU A 91 12.78 5.17 -8.17
CA LEU A 91 13.88 5.53 -7.29
C LEU A 91 15.21 5.65 -8.05
N ASP A 92 16.02 6.63 -7.64
CA ASP A 92 17.45 6.72 -7.96
C ASP A 92 18.25 6.71 -6.65
N ALA A 93 19.10 5.70 -6.46
CA ALA A 93 19.89 5.54 -5.24
C ALA A 93 19.06 5.66 -3.94
N GLY A 94 17.85 5.06 -3.93
CA GLY A 94 16.92 5.11 -2.81
C GLY A 94 16.15 6.42 -2.63
N GLN A 95 16.30 7.41 -3.51
CA GLN A 95 15.51 8.64 -3.51
C GLN A 95 14.41 8.57 -4.57
N VAL A 96 13.19 8.97 -4.21
CA VAL A 96 12.08 9.03 -5.18
C VAL A 96 12.33 10.17 -6.16
N VAL A 97 12.53 9.84 -7.44
CA VAL A 97 12.67 10.81 -8.53
C VAL A 97 11.35 11.09 -9.23
N ARG A 98 10.41 10.12 -9.18
CA ARG A 98 9.07 10.26 -9.74
C ARG A 98 8.07 9.38 -9.01
N THR A 99 6.83 9.83 -8.92
CA THR A 99 5.67 9.00 -8.54
C THR A 99 4.68 9.00 -9.69
N ILE A 100 4.25 7.82 -10.12
CA ILE A 100 3.28 7.64 -11.22
C ILE A 100 2.04 6.92 -10.68
N SER A 101 0.85 7.46 -10.95
CA SER A 101 -0.41 6.86 -10.51
C SER A 101 -1.07 6.02 -11.60
N ALA A 102 -1.71 4.92 -11.22
CA ALA A 102 -2.50 4.07 -12.12
C ALA A 102 -3.83 3.66 -11.50
N SER A 103 -4.89 3.59 -12.30
CA SER A 103 -6.24 3.15 -11.87
C SER A 103 -6.53 1.68 -12.19
N ARG A 104 -5.52 0.94 -12.66
CA ARG A 104 -5.56 -0.46 -13.09
C ARG A 104 -4.21 -1.12 -12.78
N PRO A 105 -4.10 -2.46 -12.77
CA PRO A 105 -2.86 -3.17 -12.43
C PRO A 105 -1.80 -3.16 -13.55
N GLU A 106 -1.69 -2.03 -14.24
CA GLU A 106 -0.75 -1.76 -15.32
C GLU A 106 -0.41 -0.27 -15.32
N LEU A 107 0.87 0.04 -15.55
CA LEU A 107 1.39 1.40 -15.64
C LEU A 107 2.48 1.47 -16.71
N VAL A 108 2.52 2.59 -17.41
CA VAL A 108 3.59 2.89 -18.38
C VAL A 108 4.43 4.02 -17.82
N TYR A 109 5.74 3.82 -17.82
CA TYR A 109 6.75 4.84 -17.55
C TYR A 109 7.42 5.21 -18.89
N PRO A 110 6.96 6.29 -19.54
CA PRO A 110 7.37 6.62 -20.90
C PRO A 110 8.86 6.91 -21.03
N GLU A 111 9.43 6.71 -22.22
CA GLU A 111 10.83 7.05 -22.53
C GLU A 111 11.16 8.51 -22.17
N ALA A 112 10.26 9.44 -22.51
CA ALA A 112 10.46 10.86 -22.24
C ALA A 112 10.64 11.16 -20.75
N ASP A 113 9.88 10.45 -19.91
CA ASP A 113 9.97 10.57 -18.46
C ASP A 113 11.23 9.90 -17.91
N GLN A 114 11.63 8.75 -18.46
CA GLN A 114 12.91 8.11 -18.16
C GLN A 114 14.10 9.03 -18.49
N VAL A 115 14.06 9.71 -19.64
CA VAL A 115 15.09 10.67 -20.05
C VAL A 115 15.08 11.89 -19.14
N ALA A 116 13.92 12.38 -18.72
CA ALA A 116 13.82 13.51 -17.79
C ALA A 116 14.42 13.18 -16.42
N ASP A 117 14.20 11.96 -15.93
CA ASP A 117 14.64 11.57 -14.58
C ASP A 117 16.11 11.10 -14.56
N PHE A 118 16.56 10.42 -15.61
CA PHE A 118 17.86 9.73 -15.64
C PHE A 118 18.82 10.16 -16.76
N GLY A 119 18.37 11.00 -17.70
CA GLY A 119 19.11 11.41 -18.89
C GLY A 119 19.06 10.40 -20.06
N ALA A 120 18.72 9.14 -19.80
CA ALA A 120 18.48 8.09 -20.77
C ALA A 120 17.69 6.93 -20.14
N PRO A 121 17.00 6.09 -20.93
CA PRO A 121 16.41 4.84 -20.44
C PRO A 121 17.46 3.94 -19.76
N ARG A 122 17.19 3.52 -18.53
CA ARG A 122 18.06 2.62 -17.75
C ARG A 122 17.53 1.21 -17.80
N ALA A 123 18.43 0.22 -17.89
CA ALA A 123 18.07 -1.20 -17.98
C ALA A 123 17.38 -1.73 -16.71
N GLU A 124 17.83 -1.25 -15.54
CA GLU A 124 17.31 -1.59 -14.22
C GLU A 124 16.90 -0.31 -13.51
N ILE A 125 15.67 -0.29 -12.99
CA ILE A 125 15.12 0.85 -12.25
C ILE A 125 14.59 0.34 -10.91
N GLU A 126 15.01 0.95 -9.81
CA GLU A 126 14.43 0.65 -8.50
C GLU A 126 13.01 1.23 -8.41
N GLY A 127 12.07 0.42 -7.93
CA GLY A 127 10.66 0.76 -7.82
C GLY A 127 10.08 0.44 -6.45
N ALA A 128 9.13 1.26 -5.99
CA ALA A 128 8.27 0.96 -4.86
C ALA A 128 6.79 1.13 -5.24
N LEU A 129 6.03 0.04 -5.23
CA LEU A 129 4.64 0.01 -5.70
C LEU A 129 3.67 -0.16 -4.53
N TYR A 130 2.64 0.68 -4.51
CA TYR A 130 1.62 0.74 -3.47
C TYR A 130 0.23 0.61 -4.08
N GLN A 131 -0.69 -0.04 -3.36
CA GLN A 131 -2.12 0.20 -3.56
C GLN A 131 -2.56 1.32 -2.59
N VAL A 132 -3.42 2.22 -3.06
CA VAL A 132 -3.85 3.40 -2.31
C VAL A 132 -5.29 3.22 -1.82
N SER A 133 -5.48 3.44 -0.53
CA SER A 133 -6.79 3.52 0.12
C SER A 133 -7.22 4.98 0.26
N ALA A 134 -8.51 5.27 0.06
CA ALA A 134 -9.07 6.58 0.36
C ALA A 134 -9.04 6.91 1.87
N LEU A 135 -9.03 5.88 2.73
CA LEU A 135 -9.13 6.05 4.18
C LEU A 135 -7.77 6.23 4.85
N VAL A 136 -6.76 5.43 4.46
CA VAL A 136 -5.44 5.41 5.10
C VAL A 136 -4.28 5.77 4.17
N GLY A 137 -4.56 6.14 2.92
CA GLY A 137 -3.54 6.47 1.94
C GLY A 137 -2.79 5.24 1.42
N ARG A 138 -1.48 5.38 1.19
CA ARG A 138 -0.63 4.30 0.67
C ARG A 138 -0.63 3.09 1.62
N GLY A 139 -0.84 1.91 1.06
CA GLY A 139 -0.71 0.64 1.76
C GLY A 139 0.74 0.19 1.95
N PHE A 140 0.94 -1.11 2.11
CA PHE A 140 2.27 -1.70 2.10
C PHE A 140 2.90 -1.61 0.71
N SER A 141 4.21 -1.40 0.65
CA SER A 141 4.94 -1.41 -0.62
C SER A 141 5.40 -2.81 -1.02
N TRP A 142 5.35 -3.07 -2.31
CA TRP A 142 6.36 -3.90 -2.95
C TRP A 142 7.58 -3.03 -3.25
N THR A 143 8.79 -3.57 -3.08
CA THR A 143 10.04 -2.91 -3.49
C THR A 143 10.89 -3.88 -4.29
N GLY A 144 11.48 -3.44 -5.39
CA GLY A 144 12.36 -4.27 -6.20
C GLY A 144 12.86 -3.56 -7.44
N LEU A 145 13.57 -4.32 -8.28
CA LEU A 145 14.02 -3.86 -9.59
C LEU A 145 12.94 -4.11 -10.64
N LEU A 146 12.76 -3.12 -11.51
CA LEU A 146 11.94 -3.11 -12.71
C LEU A 146 12.85 -3.24 -13.93
#